data_AF-A0A938GJ11-F1
#
_entry.id   AF-A0A938GJ11-F1
#
_cell.length_a   1.000
_cell.length_b   1.000
_cell.length_c   1.000
_cell.angle_alpha   90.00
_cell.angle_beta   90.00
_cell.angle_gamma   90.00
#
_symmetry.space_group_name_H-M   'P 1'
#
loop_
_entity.id
_entity.type
_entity.pdbx_description
1 polymer ?
#
loop_
_entity_poly.entity_id
_entity_poly.type
_entity_poly.pdbx_seq_one_letter_code
_entity_poly.pdbx_strand_id
1 'polypeptide(L)'
;MRTMPVPLVIPADLRSQVAKIARKAKAKQAEVYRLAIRCGLPEAEKRLVADSGRLFPNIDALPREVLDRWYRSKESKEWDELEAVATRAQSIPRFEE
;
A
#
# COMPACT_ATOMS: atom_id res chain seq x y z
N MET A 1 16.76 -2.61 -12.51
CA MET A 1 17.00 -3.79 -11.63
C MET A 1 16.23 -4.99 -12.19
N ARG A 2 16.84 -6.18 -12.32
CA ARG A 2 16.09 -7.41 -12.66
C ARG A 2 15.22 -7.77 -11.45
N THR A 3 13.91 -7.76 -11.61
CA THR A 3 12.96 -8.22 -10.58
C THR A 3 13.04 -9.74 -10.47
N MET A 4 13.68 -10.26 -9.44
CA MET A 4 13.64 -11.69 -9.14
C MET A 4 12.29 -12.03 -8.46
N PRO A 5 11.58 -13.06 -8.94
CA PRO A 5 10.35 -13.51 -8.30
C PRO A 5 10.69 -14.17 -6.95
N VAL A 6 10.13 -13.63 -5.87
CA VAL A 6 10.21 -14.25 -4.54
C VAL A 6 9.01 -15.19 -4.39
N PRO A 7 9.23 -16.50 -4.21
CA PRO A 7 8.13 -17.42 -3.94
C PRO A 7 7.57 -17.15 -2.54
N LEU A 8 6.39 -16.53 -2.48
CA LEU A 8 5.68 -16.29 -1.22
C LEU A 8 4.64 -17.39 -1.01
N VAL A 9 4.71 -18.09 0.12
CA VAL A 9 3.66 -19.04 0.54
C VAL A 9 2.51 -18.22 1.13
N ILE A 10 1.57 -17.87 0.27
CA ILE A 10 0.38 -17.12 0.66
C ILE A 10 -0.77 -18.11 0.89
N PRO A 11 -1.57 -18.01 1.98
CA PRO A 11 -2.77 -18.81 2.16
C PRO A 11 -3.72 -18.72 0.96
N ALA A 12 -4.39 -19.82 0.61
CA ALA A 12 -5.25 -19.89 -0.58
C ALA A 12 -6.36 -18.83 -0.54
N ASP A 13 -6.96 -18.60 0.63
CA ASP A 13 -8.03 -17.63 0.82
C ASP A 13 -7.56 -16.20 0.52
N LEU A 14 -6.37 -15.84 0.99
CA LEU A 14 -5.78 -14.53 0.74
C LEU A 14 -5.46 -14.32 -0.75
N ARG A 15 -4.93 -15.35 -1.43
CA ARG A 15 -4.72 -15.30 -2.89
C ARG A 15 -6.04 -15.10 -3.63
N SER A 16 -7.10 -15.79 -3.20
CA SER A 16 -8.42 -15.71 -3.84
C SER A 16 -9.01 -14.30 -3.75
N GLN A 17 -8.87 -13.64 -2.59
CA GLN A 17 -9.31 -12.26 -2.43
C GLN A 17 -8.50 -11.30 -3.27
N VAL A 18 -7.17 -11.38 -3.23
CA VAL A 18 -6.31 -10.53 -4.06
C VAL A 18 -6.63 -10.70 -5.55
N ALA A 19 -6.90 -11.93 -6.00
CA ALA A 19 -7.35 -12.19 -7.36
C ALA A 19 -8.70 -11.55 -7.68
N LYS A 20 -9.65 -11.55 -6.74
CA LYS A 20 -10.96 -10.89 -6.90
C LYS A 20 -10.81 -9.37 -7.01
N ILE A 21 -9.99 -8.76 -6.16
CA ILE A 21 -9.68 -7.32 -6.18
C ILE A 21 -9.03 -6.95 -7.51
N ALA A 22 -8.00 -7.69 -7.90
CA ALA A 22 -7.29 -7.47 -9.16
C ALA A 22 -8.22 -7.53 -10.38
N ARG A 23 -9.13 -8.52 -10.42
CA ARG A 23 -10.13 -8.65 -11.49
C ARG A 23 -11.09 -7.47 -11.52
N LYS A 24 -11.62 -7.05 -10.36
CA LYS A 24 -12.53 -5.91 -10.26
C LYS A 24 -11.86 -4.59 -10.67
N ALA A 25 -10.63 -4.39 -10.23
CA ALA A 25 -9.83 -3.20 -10.51
C ALA A 25 -9.18 -3.20 -11.91
N LYS A 26 -9.32 -4.29 -12.69
CA LYS A 26 -8.57 -4.52 -13.95
C LYS A 26 -7.05 -4.32 -13.79
N ALA A 27 -6.52 -4.67 -12.61
CA ALA A 27 -5.13 -4.51 -12.23
C ALA A 27 -4.40 -5.86 -12.18
N LYS A 28 -3.06 -5.84 -12.15
CA LYS A 28 -2.29 -7.06 -11.92
C LYS A 28 -2.33 -7.44 -10.45
N GLN A 29 -2.40 -8.74 -10.12
CA GLN A 29 -2.35 -9.20 -8.73
C GLN A 29 -1.11 -8.68 -7.99
N ALA A 30 0.03 -8.57 -8.67
CA ALA A 30 1.26 -8.01 -8.12
C ALA A 30 1.10 -6.56 -7.62
N GLU A 31 0.28 -5.75 -8.29
CA GLU A 31 0.01 -4.36 -7.88
C GLU A 31 -0.85 -4.32 -6.62
N VAL A 32 -1.85 -5.19 -6.55
CA VAL A 32 -2.68 -5.36 -5.35
C VAL A 32 -1.83 -5.81 -4.16
N TYR A 33 -0.93 -6.78 -4.34
CA TYR A 33 -0.02 -7.20 -3.27
C TYR A 33 0.89 -6.06 -2.80
N ARG A 34 1.47 -5.28 -3.72
CA ARG A 34 2.31 -4.12 -3.34
C ARG A 34 1.51 -3.08 -2.57
N LEU A 35 0.29 -2.78 -3.00
CA LEU A 35 -0.57 -1.81 -2.33
C LEU A 35 -0.95 -2.33 -0.94
N ALA A 36 -1.37 -3.59 -0.84
CA ALA A 36 -1.72 -4.23 0.42
C ALA A 36 -0.55 -4.28 1.42
N ILE A 37 0.68 -4.49 0.95
CA ILE A 37 1.88 -4.41 1.81
C ILE A 37 2.04 -3.00 2.40
N ARG A 38 1.77 -1.95 1.62
CA ARG A 38 1.98 -0.55 2.01
C ARG A 38 0.88 0.01 2.91
N CYS A 39 -0.39 -0.33 2.67
CA CYS A 39 -1.53 0.28 3.38
C CYS A 39 -2.47 -0.73 4.04
N GLY A 40 -2.19 -2.03 3.98
CA GLY A 40 -3.10 -3.08 4.39
C GLY A 40 -4.09 -3.43 3.27
N LEU A 41 -4.61 -4.65 3.32
CA LEU A 41 -5.52 -5.16 2.30
C LEU A 41 -6.85 -4.39 2.24
N PRO A 42 -7.49 -4.01 3.37
CA PRO A 42 -8.73 -3.24 3.35
C PRO A 42 -8.61 -1.90 2.63
N GLU A 43 -7.53 -1.17 2.92
CA GLU A 43 -7.29 0.15 2.32
C GLU A 43 -6.88 0.02 0.85
N ALA A 44 -6.11 -1.04 0.51
CA ALA A 44 -5.77 -1.34 -0.86
C ALA A 44 -7.02 -1.63 -1.71
N GLU A 45 -7.99 -2.36 -1.16
CA GLU A 45 -9.23 -2.66 -1.85
C GLU A 45 -10.08 -1.40 -2.05
N LYS A 46 -10.26 -0.55 -1.02
CA LYS A 46 -11.00 0.71 -1.15
C LYS A 46 -10.45 1.62 -2.25
N ARG A 47 -9.12 1.71 -2.35
CA ARG A 47 -8.44 2.55 -3.36
C ARG A 47 -8.57 2.01 -4.78
N LEU A 48 -8.68 0.69 -4.92
CA LEU A 48 -8.76 0.02 -6.23
C LEU A 48 -10.19 -0.28 -6.67
N VAL A 49 -11.12 -0.42 -5.72
CA VAL A 49 -12.51 -0.83 -5.91
C VAL A 49 -13.38 -0.17 -4.84
N ALA A 50 -14.11 0.87 -5.23
CA ALA A 50 -14.94 1.66 -4.32
C ALA A 50 -16.07 0.88 -3.59
N ASP A 51 -16.51 -0.27 -4.13
CA ASP A 51 -17.64 -1.07 -3.60
C ASP A 51 -17.28 -2.55 -3.33
N SER A 52 -16.25 -2.74 -2.51
CA SER A 52 -15.78 -4.07 -2.15
C SER A 52 -16.45 -4.63 -0.89
N GLY A 53 -17.38 -5.59 -1.08
CA GLY A 53 -18.02 -6.31 0.04
C GLY A 53 -17.07 -7.20 0.86
N ARG A 54 -17.53 -7.62 2.05
CA ARG A 54 -16.92 -8.50 3.08
C ARG A 54 -15.41 -8.78 2.94
N LEU A 55 -14.64 -7.95 3.63
CA LEU A 55 -13.17 -8.00 3.73
C LEU A 55 -12.67 -9.05 4.74
N PHE A 56 -11.43 -9.52 4.57
CA PHE A 56 -10.66 -9.99 5.73
C PHE A 56 -10.26 -8.75 6.55
N PRO A 57 -10.83 -8.56 7.75
CA PRO A 57 -10.65 -7.31 8.48
C PRO A 57 -9.23 -7.10 9.05
N ASN A 58 -8.37 -8.13 9.01
CA ASN A 58 -7.19 -8.20 9.87
C ASN A 58 -5.84 -8.22 9.12
N ILE A 59 -5.78 -7.79 7.86
CA ILE A 59 -4.50 -7.68 7.14
C ILE A 59 -4.08 -6.23 7.10
N ASP A 60 -3.36 -5.85 8.14
CA ASP A 60 -2.77 -4.53 8.29
C ASP A 60 -1.55 -4.35 7.38
N ALA A 61 -1.16 -3.08 7.20
CA ALA A 61 0.09 -2.74 6.53
C ALA A 61 1.29 -3.33 7.28
N LEU A 62 2.40 -3.54 6.56
CA LEU A 62 3.65 -3.76 7.27
C LEU A 62 4.02 -2.54 8.11
N PRO A 63 4.72 -2.73 9.25
CA PRO A 63 5.23 -1.62 10.05
C PRO A 63 6.07 -0.68 9.19
N ARG A 64 5.94 0.63 9.44
CA ARG A 64 6.61 1.67 8.63
C ARG A 64 8.13 1.46 8.54
N GLU A 65 8.77 1.05 9.64
CA GLU A 65 10.21 0.77 9.67
C GLU A 65 10.64 -0.37 8.71
N VAL A 66 9.75 -1.34 8.49
CA VAL A 66 9.97 -2.45 7.57
C VAL A 66 9.77 -1.98 6.13
N LEU A 67 8.71 -1.20 5.89
CA LEU A 67 8.46 -0.57 4.60
C LEU A 67 9.62 0.34 4.19
N ASP A 68 10.09 1.19 5.09
CA ASP A 68 11.22 2.09 4.86
C ASP A 68 12.47 1.29 4.52
N ARG A 69 12.72 0.16 5.19
CA ARG A 69 13.85 -0.71 4.87
C ARG A 69 13.74 -1.35 3.48
N TRP A 70 12.56 -1.82 3.11
CA TRP A 70 12.31 -2.52 1.85
C TRP A 70 12.21 -1.58 0.64
N TYR A 71 11.70 -0.37 0.86
CA TYR A 71 11.47 0.64 -0.17
C TYR A 71 12.50 1.78 -0.15
N ARG A 72 13.47 1.79 0.78
CA ARG A 72 14.66 2.65 0.70
C ARG A 72 15.48 2.30 -0.54
N SER A 73 15.16 2.94 -1.66
CA SER A 73 16.20 3.29 -2.62
C SER A 73 17.05 4.40 -2.00
N LYS A 74 18.29 4.58 -2.48
CA LYS A 74 19.10 5.74 -2.07
C LYS A 74 18.43 7.09 -2.39
N GLU A 75 17.42 7.13 -3.26
CA GLU A 75 16.59 8.31 -3.59
C GLU A 75 15.49 8.60 -2.56
N SER A 76 15.15 7.68 -1.65
CA SER A 76 14.02 7.89 -0.73
C SER A 76 14.26 9.03 0.27
N LYS A 77 15.53 9.36 0.55
CA LYS A 77 15.88 10.50 1.40
C LYS A 77 15.45 11.84 0.79
N GLU A 78 15.61 12.00 -0.52
CA GLU A 78 15.20 13.23 -1.22
C GLU A 78 13.68 13.37 -1.23
N TRP A 79 12.96 12.25 -1.35
CA TRP A 79 11.50 12.24 -1.26
C TRP A 79 10.98 12.50 0.15
N ASP A 80 11.62 11.92 1.18
CA ASP A 80 11.29 12.19 2.59
C ASP A 80 11.53 13.67 2.94
N GLU A 81 12.61 14.27 2.41
CA GLU A 81 12.90 15.70 2.57
C GLU A 81 11.87 16.58 1.83
N LEU A 82 11.51 16.22 0.59
CA LEU A 82 10.47 16.92 -0.19
C LEU A 82 9.08 16.82 0.46
N GLU A 83 8.70 15.65 0.98
CA GLU A 83 7.43 15.44 1.67
C GLU A 83 7.41 16.20 3.01
N ALA A 84 8.52 16.22 3.76
CA ALA A 84 8.64 17.01 4.97
C ALA A 84 8.57 18.52 4.70
N VAL A 85 9.18 18.99 3.60
CA VAL A 85 9.09 20.39 3.15
C VAL A 85 7.67 20.74 2.71
N ALA A 86 7.02 19.89 1.91
CA ALA A 86 5.63 20.10 1.48
C ALA A 86 4.65 20.09 2.67
N THR A 87 4.86 19.20 3.63
CA THR A 87 4.06 19.11 4.87
C THR A 87 4.26 20.33 5.76
N ARG A 88 5.49 20.89 5.84
CA ARG A 88 5.75 22.15 6.55
C ARG A 88 5.16 23.36 5.84
N ALA A 89 5.13 23.34 4.51
CA ALA A 89 4.54 24.41 3.69
C ALA A 89 3.01 24.42 3.75
N GLN A 90 2.38 23.27 4.02
CA GLN A 90 0.98 23.18 4.38
C GLN A 90 0.80 23.57 5.84
N SER A 91 0.72 24.87 6.12
CA SER A 91 0.40 25.37 7.46
C SER A 91 -0.89 24.70 7.97
N ILE A 92 -0.86 24.24 9.23
CA ILE A 92 -2.03 23.68 9.95
C ILE A 92 -3.22 24.62 9.69
N PRO A 93 -4.37 24.14 9.19
CA PRO A 93 -5.53 24.99 9.03
C PRO A 93 -5.92 25.50 10.42
N ARG A 94 -5.67 26.79 10.63
CA ARG A 94 -6.11 27.50 11.83
C ARG A 94 -7.59 27.78 11.62
N PHE A 95 -8.43 26.89 12.13
CA PHE A 95 -9.85 27.21 12.30
C PHE A 95 -9.90 28.22 13.44
N GLU A 96 -9.91 29.51 13.09
CA GLU A 96 -10.24 30.57 14.05
C GLU A 96 -11.73 30.45 14.39
N GLU A 97 -12.03 30.48 15.70
CA GLU A 97 -13.39 30.41 16.29
C GLU A 97 -14.22 31.67 16.01
#